data_AF-M4DZM5-F1
#
_entry.id   AF-M4DZM5-F1
#
_cell.length_a   1.000
_cell.length_b   1.000
_cell.length_c   1.000
_cell.angle_alpha   90.00
_cell.angle_beta   90.00
_cell.angle_gamma   90.00
#
_symmetry.space_group_name_H-M   'P 1'
#
loop_
_entity.id
_entity.type
_entity.pdbx_description
1 polymer ?
#
loop_
_entity_poly.entity_id
_entity_poly.type
_entity_poly.pdbx_seq_one_letter_code
_entity_poly.pdbx_strand_id
1 'polypeptide(L)'
;MKVTFLELYNEEVTDLLAQEDSSRSSSEDKQKKHVSLMEDGKGCVVLRGLEEEVVYSANDIYALLERGSSKRRTADTLLNKSLLTLGRVINALVEHSSHIPYMDSELTRLLRDSLGRKTETCIIATISPSAHSLEETLSTLDYAYRAKNIKNKPEANQKLSKPVLLIYLYLELERMKEGLHKLLSNVYHQMS
;
A
#
# COMPACT_ATOMS: atom_id res chain seq x y z
N MET A 1 -14.59 -2.55 11.90
CA MET A 1 -13.50 -2.75 10.92
C MET A 1 -13.23 -1.42 10.24
N LYS A 2 -12.02 -1.17 9.71
CA LYS A 2 -11.75 0.04 8.91
C LYS A 2 -11.55 -0.35 7.46
N VAL A 3 -12.04 0.48 6.54
CA VAL A 3 -11.97 0.25 5.10
C VAL A 3 -11.41 1.49 4.42
N THR A 4 -10.51 1.28 3.48
CA THR A 4 -10.06 2.29 2.51
C THR A 4 -10.41 1.78 1.11
N PHE A 5 -10.69 2.68 0.18
CA PHE A 5 -10.94 2.31 -1.21
C PHE A 5 -10.30 3.33 -2.13
N LEU A 6 -9.46 2.87 -3.05
CA LEU A 6 -8.67 3.72 -3.95
C LEU A 6 -8.71 3.18 -5.37
N GLU A 7 -8.41 4.06 -6.32
CA GLU A 7 -8.15 3.77 -7.71
C GLU A 7 -6.71 4.15 -8.04
N LEU A 8 -6.01 3.28 -8.79
CA LEU A 8 -4.77 3.64 -9.45
C LEU A 8 -5.04 3.72 -10.96
N TYR A 9 -4.98 4.91 -11.52
CA TYR A 9 -5.23 5.15 -12.94
C TYR A 9 -4.13 6.03 -13.51
N ASN A 10 -3.46 5.57 -14.59
CA ASN A 10 -2.36 6.30 -15.23
C ASN A 10 -1.25 6.75 -14.26
N GLU A 11 -0.81 5.85 -13.36
CA GLU A 11 0.17 6.14 -12.30
C GLU A 11 -0.28 7.21 -11.27
N GLU A 12 -1.56 7.57 -11.24
CA GLU A 12 -2.14 8.46 -10.23
C GLU A 12 -3.04 7.67 -9.26
N VAL A 13 -2.77 7.81 -7.96
CA VAL A 13 -3.61 7.22 -6.90
C VAL A 13 -4.71 8.20 -6.51
N THR A 14 -5.97 7.77 -6.60
CA THR A 14 -7.16 8.54 -6.24
C THR A 14 -7.91 7.86 -5.09
N ASP A 15 -8.29 8.61 -4.05
CA ASP A 15 -9.15 8.13 -2.98
C ASP A 15 -10.62 8.13 -3.41
N LEU A 16 -11.27 6.95 -3.39
CA LEU A 16 -12.67 6.77 -3.79
C LEU A 16 -13.66 7.01 -2.65
N LEU A 17 -13.20 7.07 -1.39
CA LEU A 17 -14.03 7.33 -0.22
C LEU A 17 -14.03 8.81 0.20
N ALA A 18 -13.12 9.62 -0.35
CA ALA A 18 -13.06 11.06 -0.07
C ALA A 18 -14.42 11.74 -0.27
N GLN A 19 -14.85 12.50 0.74
CA GLN A 19 -16.06 13.31 0.66
C GLN A 19 -15.84 14.46 -0.32
N GLU A 20 -16.79 14.67 -1.23
CA GLU A 20 -16.79 15.87 -2.07
C GLU A 20 -17.17 17.04 -1.16
N ASP A 21 -16.23 17.95 -0.91
CA ASP A 21 -16.54 19.20 -0.19
C ASP A 21 -17.53 20.01 -1.04
N SER A 22 -18.84 19.81 -0.85
CA SER A 22 -19.92 20.53 -1.55
C SER A 22 -20.07 21.99 -1.10
N SER A 23 -19.06 22.57 -0.45
CA SER A 23 -19.12 23.93 0.11
C SER A 23 -17.77 24.65 0.16
N ARG A 24 -17.03 24.75 -0.95
CA ARG A 24 -15.77 25.54 -0.99
C ARG A 24 -15.64 26.43 -2.23
N SER A 25 -16.56 27.39 -2.30
CA SER A 25 -16.29 28.73 -2.82
C SER A 25 -15.10 29.37 -2.09
N SER A 26 -14.44 30.30 -2.78
CA SER A 26 -13.27 31.11 -2.41
C SER A 26 -11.89 30.50 -2.66
N SER A 27 -11.12 31.33 -3.35
CA SER A 27 -9.79 31.18 -3.91
C SER A 27 -8.70 31.11 -2.84
N GLU A 28 -7.54 30.60 -3.26
CA GLU A 28 -6.23 30.65 -2.61
C GLU A 28 -5.98 29.54 -1.54
N ASP A 29 -4.96 28.71 -1.80
CA ASP A 29 -4.43 27.59 -1.00
C ASP A 29 -5.27 26.30 -0.84
N LYS A 30 -5.80 25.77 -1.95
CA LYS A 30 -6.40 24.42 -2.01
C LYS A 30 -5.33 23.32 -2.20
N GLN A 31 -4.68 22.86 -1.13
CA GLN A 31 -4.06 21.53 -1.17
C GLN A 31 -5.17 20.47 -1.17
N LYS A 32 -5.55 19.99 -2.36
CA LYS A 32 -6.21 18.67 -2.50
C LYS A 32 -5.38 17.68 -1.67
N LYS A 33 -6.00 16.92 -0.75
CA LYS A 33 -5.30 15.86 0.00
C LYS A 33 -4.64 14.93 -1.02
N HIS A 34 -3.33 15.06 -1.19
CA HIS A 34 -2.57 14.28 -2.16
C HIS A 34 -2.25 12.92 -1.54
N VAL A 35 -2.72 11.85 -2.17
CA VAL A 35 -2.37 10.49 -1.73
C VAL A 35 -0.92 10.22 -2.12
N SER A 36 -0.08 9.88 -1.16
CA SER A 36 1.34 9.60 -1.41
C SER A 36 1.73 8.19 -0.99
N LEU A 37 2.47 7.53 -1.88
CA LEU A 37 3.15 6.26 -1.63
C LEU A 37 4.51 6.55 -0.98
N MET A 38 4.66 6.12 0.27
CA MET A 38 5.87 6.28 1.08
C MET A 38 6.41 4.92 1.49
N GLU A 39 7.69 4.87 1.87
CA GLU A 39 8.26 3.72 2.56
C GLU A 39 8.34 4.02 4.07
N ASP A 40 7.96 3.07 4.90
CA ASP A 40 8.23 3.17 6.34
C ASP A 40 9.72 2.90 6.63
N GLY A 41 10.15 3.12 7.88
CA GLY A 41 11.52 2.81 8.32
C GLY A 41 11.91 1.33 8.26
N LYS A 42 10.99 0.44 7.87
CA LYS A 42 11.18 -1.00 7.68
C LYS A 42 11.13 -1.39 6.19
N GLY A 43 11.04 -0.42 5.28
CA GLY A 43 10.95 -0.62 3.84
C GLY A 43 9.60 -1.18 3.36
N CYS A 44 8.56 -1.14 4.19
CA CYS A 44 7.17 -1.48 3.85
C CYS A 44 6.53 -0.29 3.13
N VAL A 45 5.66 -0.56 2.16
CA VAL A 45 4.98 0.51 1.41
C VAL A 45 3.73 0.97 2.17
N VAL A 46 3.64 2.28 2.42
CA VAL A 46 2.56 2.91 3.18
C VAL A 46 1.92 4.02 2.37
N LEU A 47 0.59 4.01 2.31
CA LEU A 47 -0.21 5.06 1.70
C LEU A 47 -0.60 6.10 2.75
N ARG A 48 -0.31 7.38 2.50
CA ARG A 48 -0.80 8.48 3.33
C ARG A 48 -1.85 9.29 2.58
N GLY A 49 -2.81 9.84 3.33
CA GLY A 49 -3.86 10.72 2.80
C GLY A 49 -5.13 10.01 2.37
N LEU A 50 -5.23 8.69 2.52
CA LEU A 50 -6.46 7.93 2.30
C LEU A 50 -7.42 8.06 3.49
N GLU A 51 -8.71 8.19 3.19
CA GLU A 51 -9.80 8.21 4.15
C GLU A 51 -10.11 6.79 4.67
N GLU A 52 -10.19 6.64 5.98
CA GLU A 52 -10.52 5.37 6.65
C GLU A 52 -11.96 5.40 7.18
N GLU A 53 -12.87 4.68 6.54
CA GLU A 53 -14.26 4.56 6.98
C GLU A 53 -14.42 3.38 7.94
N VAL A 54 -15.15 3.58 9.05
CA VAL A 54 -15.42 2.52 10.03
C VAL A 54 -16.72 1.82 9.67
N VAL A 55 -16.64 0.51 9.45
CA VAL A 55 -17.79 -0.36 9.12
C VAL A 55 -18.07 -1.37 10.23
N TYR A 56 -19.35 -1.68 10.40
CA TYR A 56 -19.88 -2.60 11.41
C TYR A 56 -20.66 -3.77 10.80
N SER A 57 -21.07 -3.66 9.53
CA SER A 57 -21.83 -4.68 8.82
C SER A 57 -21.33 -4.93 7.39
N ALA A 58 -21.70 -6.07 6.81
CA ALA A 58 -21.47 -6.34 5.38
C ALA A 58 -22.23 -5.34 4.49
N ASN A 59 -23.41 -4.89 4.93
CA ASN A 59 -24.20 -3.88 4.23
C ASN A 59 -23.45 -2.53 4.13
N ASP A 60 -22.74 -2.13 5.18
CA ASP A 60 -21.91 -0.92 5.16
C ASP A 60 -20.81 -1.05 4.09
N ILE A 61 -20.20 -2.23 3.98
CA ILE A 61 -19.18 -2.51 2.97
C ILE A 61 -19.77 -2.43 1.56
N TYR A 62 -20.93 -3.04 1.33
CA TYR A 62 -21.60 -2.97 0.01
C TYR A 62 -21.93 -1.53 -0.37
N ALA A 63 -22.44 -0.73 0.57
CA ALA A 63 -22.72 0.69 0.32
C ALA A 63 -21.45 1.49 -0.02
N LEU A 64 -20.33 1.23 0.67
CA LEU A 64 -19.05 1.86 0.35
C LEU A 64 -18.51 1.44 -1.03
N LEU A 65 -18.67 0.17 -1.41
CA LEU A 65 -18.27 -0.35 -2.71
C LEU A 65 -19.07 0.30 -3.85
N GLU A 66 -20.39 0.44 -3.71
CA GLU A 66 -21.24 1.13 -4.69
C GLU A 66 -20.86 2.61 -4.82
N ARG A 67 -20.68 3.28 -3.68
CA ARG A 67 -20.26 4.70 -3.64
C ARG A 67 -18.92 4.92 -4.33
N GLY A 68 -17.92 4.08 -4.01
CA GLY A 68 -16.59 4.20 -4.63
C GLY A 68 -16.58 3.80 -6.10
N SER A 69 -17.33 2.77 -6.48
CA SER A 69 -17.42 2.33 -7.89
C SER A 69 -18.03 3.39 -8.80
N SER A 70 -18.99 4.17 -8.28
CA SER A 70 -19.61 5.28 -9.02
C SER A 70 -18.63 6.42 -9.35
N LYS A 71 -17.49 6.51 -8.65
CA LYS A 71 -16.43 7.51 -8.87
C LYS A 71 -15.28 7.00 -9.73
N ARG A 72 -15.29 5.72 -10.12
CA ARG A 72 -14.22 5.10 -10.91
C ARG A 72 -14.16 5.71 -12.30
N ARG A 73 -12.96 5.94 -12.84
CA ARG A 73 -12.80 6.38 -14.23
C ARG A 73 -13.09 5.20 -15.17
N THR A 74 -14.06 5.37 -16.07
CA THR A 74 -14.37 4.40 -17.14
C THR A 74 -13.90 4.98 -18.47
N ALA A 75 -12.64 4.79 -18.82
CA ALA A 75 -12.13 5.11 -20.14
C ALA A 75 -11.27 3.95 -20.65
N ASP A 76 -11.30 3.73 -21.96
CA ASP A 76 -10.45 2.73 -22.62
C ASP A 76 -8.98 3.12 -22.46
N THR A 77 -8.24 2.31 -21.71
CA THR A 77 -6.80 2.48 -21.53
C THR A 77 -6.04 1.66 -22.57
N LEU A 78 -5.37 2.36 -23.49
CA LEU A 78 -4.44 1.77 -24.48
C LEU A 78 -3.06 1.42 -23.89
N LEU A 79 -2.86 1.52 -22.57
CA LEU A 79 -1.53 1.58 -21.98
C LEU A 79 -1.32 0.53 -20.88
N ASN A 80 -0.84 -0.65 -21.28
CA ASN A 80 -0.43 -1.74 -20.39
C ASN A 80 0.93 -1.53 -19.72
N LYS A 81 1.40 -0.28 -19.54
CA LYS A 81 2.74 -0.01 -18.98
C LYS A 81 2.91 -0.63 -17.60
N SER A 82 1.92 -0.46 -16.72
CA SER A 82 1.94 -1.03 -15.36
C SER A 82 1.95 -2.57 -15.39
N LEU A 83 1.20 -3.20 -16.30
CA LEU A 83 1.19 -4.65 -16.49
C LEU A 83 2.52 -5.18 -17.06
N LEU A 84 3.13 -4.45 -17.99
CA LEU A 84 4.46 -4.79 -18.52
C LEU A 84 5.52 -4.72 -17.41
N THR A 85 5.51 -3.66 -16.60
CA THR A 85 6.42 -3.53 -15.45
C THR A 85 6.19 -4.63 -14.43
N LEU A 86 4.93 -4.99 -14.15
CA LEU A 86 4.60 -6.08 -13.25
C LEU A 86 5.14 -7.42 -13.78
N GLY A 87 5.03 -7.68 -15.09
CA GLY A 87 5.66 -8.85 -15.73
C GLY A 87 7.18 -8.90 -15.55
N ARG A 88 7.88 -7.76 -15.63
CA ARG A 88 9.32 -7.68 -15.35
C ARG A 88 9.66 -8.00 -13.89
N VAL A 89 8.86 -7.47 -12.95
CA VAL A 89 9.01 -7.78 -11.52
C VAL A 89 8.83 -9.28 -11.26
N ILE A 90 7.82 -9.91 -11.86
CA ILE A 90 7.58 -11.35 -11.72
C ILE A 90 8.77 -12.16 -12.23
N ASN A 91 9.26 -11.87 -13.44
CA ASN A 91 10.41 -12.59 -13.99
C ASN A 91 11.64 -12.45 -13.09
N ALA A 92 11.96 -11.21 -12.67
CA ALA A 92 13.09 -10.95 -11.78
C ALA A 92 12.99 -11.71 -10.44
N LEU A 93 11.77 -11.82 -9.89
CA LEU A 93 11.51 -12.56 -8.66
C LEU A 93 11.71 -14.08 -8.82
N VAL A 94 11.21 -14.63 -9.92
CA VAL A 94 11.33 -16.07 -10.24
C VAL A 94 12.80 -16.43 -10.52
N GLU A 95 13.52 -15.56 -11.21
CA GLU A 95 14.95 -15.73 -11.53
C GLU A 95 15.88 -15.42 -10.35
N HIS A 96 15.35 -15.02 -9.19
CA HIS A 96 16.11 -14.63 -8.01
C HIS A 96 17.16 -13.54 -8.31
N SER A 97 16.77 -12.57 -9.14
CA SER A 97 17.61 -11.42 -9.49
C SER A 97 17.96 -10.60 -8.24
N SER A 98 19.17 -10.06 -8.21
CA SER A 98 19.66 -9.21 -7.11
C SER A 98 18.86 -7.91 -6.98
N HIS A 99 18.39 -7.37 -8.10
CA HIS A 99 17.59 -6.16 -8.18
C HIS A 99 16.21 -6.45 -8.77
N ILE A 100 15.16 -6.07 -8.04
CA ILE A 100 13.77 -6.21 -8.50
C ILE A 100 13.20 -4.81 -8.78
N PRO A 101 12.70 -4.52 -9.99
CA PRO A 101 12.31 -3.18 -10.44
C PRO A 101 10.92 -2.75 -9.89
N TYR A 102 10.73 -2.76 -8.57
CA TYR A 102 9.47 -2.33 -7.96
C TYR A 102 9.17 -0.85 -8.19
N MET A 103 10.20 -0.02 -8.33
CA MET A 103 10.10 1.44 -8.40
C MET A 103 9.70 1.96 -9.80
N ASP A 104 9.59 1.07 -10.78
CA ASP A 104 9.34 1.43 -12.18
C ASP A 104 7.85 1.77 -12.45
N SER A 105 6.94 1.48 -11.50
CA SER A 105 5.53 1.90 -11.54
C SER A 105 4.91 1.99 -10.15
N GLU A 106 3.92 2.86 -9.95
CA GLU A 106 3.14 2.98 -8.72
C GLU A 106 2.41 1.67 -8.39
N LEU A 107 1.99 0.89 -9.41
CA LEU A 107 1.37 -0.42 -9.21
C LEU A 107 2.34 -1.41 -8.55
N THR A 108 3.55 -1.53 -9.09
CA THR A 108 4.58 -2.43 -8.55
C THR A 108 5.11 -1.95 -7.20
N ARG A 109 5.11 -0.63 -6.94
CA ARG A 109 5.38 -0.06 -5.62
C ARG A 109 4.30 -0.49 -4.63
N LEU A 110 3.03 -0.30 -4.97
CA LEU A 110 1.89 -0.69 -4.12
C LEU A 110 1.89 -2.20 -3.81
N LEU A 111 2.19 -3.04 -4.81
CA LEU A 111 2.21 -4.49 -4.69
C LEU A 111 3.51 -5.07 -4.14
N ARG A 112 4.51 -4.24 -3.84
CA ARG A 112 5.84 -4.67 -3.40
C ARG A 112 5.78 -5.67 -2.24
N ASP A 113 4.95 -5.42 -1.25
CA ASP A 113 4.80 -6.30 -0.09
C ASP A 113 4.00 -7.58 -0.38
N SER A 114 3.24 -7.58 -1.47
CA SER A 114 2.47 -8.74 -1.95
C SER A 114 3.32 -9.69 -2.80
N LEU A 115 4.39 -9.22 -3.43
CA LEU A 115 5.21 -10.03 -4.33
C LEU A 115 6.62 -10.20 -3.77
N GLY A 116 7.03 -11.44 -3.49
CA GLY A 116 8.38 -11.77 -2.98
C GLY A 116 8.66 -11.34 -1.53
N ARG A 117 7.63 -11.04 -0.74
CA ARG A 117 7.75 -10.46 0.62
C ARG A 117 6.85 -11.15 1.65
N LYS A 118 6.38 -10.39 2.65
CA LYS A 118 5.78 -10.86 3.91
C LYS A 118 4.28 -11.15 3.88
N THR A 119 3.68 -11.21 2.70
CA THR A 119 2.23 -11.36 2.53
C THR A 119 1.90 -12.72 1.91
N GLU A 120 0.81 -13.34 2.36
CA GLU A 120 0.20 -14.45 1.64
C GLU A 120 -0.54 -13.90 0.42
N THR A 121 -0.15 -14.35 -0.77
CA THR A 121 -0.63 -13.74 -2.02
C THR A 121 -1.29 -14.79 -2.89
N CYS A 122 -2.51 -14.50 -3.31
CA CYS A 122 -3.25 -15.25 -4.32
C CYS A 122 -3.47 -14.36 -5.53
N ILE A 123 -3.27 -14.92 -6.73
CA ILE A 123 -3.54 -14.25 -8.00
C ILE A 123 -4.65 -15.03 -8.71
N ILE A 124 -5.71 -14.33 -9.09
CA ILE A 124 -6.83 -14.91 -9.83
C ILE A 124 -6.65 -14.53 -11.30
N ALA A 125 -6.40 -15.54 -12.14
CA ALA A 125 -6.29 -15.36 -13.59
C ALA A 125 -7.68 -15.52 -14.23
N THR A 126 -8.29 -14.41 -14.65
CA THR A 126 -9.56 -14.41 -15.36
C THR A 126 -9.33 -14.50 -16.86
N ILE A 127 -9.88 -15.52 -17.51
CA ILE A 127 -9.70 -15.77 -18.95
C ILE A 127 -11.05 -15.87 -19.66
N SER A 128 -11.05 -15.57 -20.96
CA SER A 128 -12.21 -15.77 -21.83
C SER A 128 -12.09 -17.11 -22.55
N PRO A 129 -13.16 -17.94 -22.61
CA PRO A 129 -13.14 -19.18 -23.38
C PRO A 129 -13.25 -18.96 -24.90
N SER A 130 -13.41 -17.71 -25.35
CA SER A 130 -13.58 -17.38 -26.76
C SER A 130 -12.29 -17.59 -27.57
N ALA A 131 -12.42 -18.17 -28.77
CA ALA A 131 -11.30 -18.33 -29.70
C ALA A 131 -10.70 -16.98 -30.12
N HIS A 132 -11.49 -15.90 -30.16
CA HIS A 132 -11.02 -14.55 -30.47
C HIS A 132 -10.07 -13.98 -29.41
N SER A 133 -10.08 -14.55 -28.20
CA SER A 133 -9.25 -14.12 -27.07
C SER A 133 -8.09 -15.08 -26.79
N LEU A 134 -7.75 -15.98 -27.74
CA LEU A 134 -6.76 -17.03 -27.51
C LEU A 134 -5.38 -16.47 -27.14
N GLU A 135 -4.91 -15.44 -27.86
CA GLU A 135 -3.60 -14.82 -27.62
C GLU A 135 -3.50 -14.16 -26.23
N GLU A 136 -4.53 -13.40 -25.85
CA GLU A 136 -4.64 -12.78 -24.53
C GLU A 136 -4.78 -13.82 -23.41
N THR A 137 -5.51 -14.91 -23.68
CA THR A 137 -5.68 -16.02 -22.75
C THR A 137 -4.36 -16.74 -22.49
N LEU A 138 -3.60 -17.04 -23.54
CA LEU A 138 -2.27 -17.63 -23.41
C LEU A 138 -1.33 -16.70 -22.64
N SER A 139 -1.32 -15.41 -22.97
CA SER A 139 -0.52 -14.41 -22.24
C SER A 139 -0.87 -14.35 -20.76
N THR A 140 -2.16 -14.39 -20.42
CA THR A 140 -2.65 -14.41 -19.03
C THR A 140 -2.26 -15.70 -18.29
N LEU A 141 -2.34 -16.86 -18.96
CA LEU A 141 -1.94 -18.15 -18.39
C LEU A 141 -0.43 -18.23 -18.15
N ASP A 142 0.39 -17.78 -19.10
CA ASP A 142 1.84 -17.71 -18.96
C ASP A 142 2.24 -16.82 -17.79
N TYR A 143 1.56 -15.67 -17.67
CA TYR A 143 1.74 -14.75 -16.57
C TYR A 143 1.43 -15.42 -15.22
N ALA A 144 0.27 -16.08 -15.11
CA ALA A 144 -0.12 -16.79 -13.90
C ALA A 144 0.83 -17.94 -13.56
N TYR A 145 1.28 -18.70 -14.56
CA TYR A 145 2.23 -19.79 -14.40
C TYR A 145 3.57 -19.30 -13.84
N ARG A 146 4.09 -18.17 -14.33
CA ARG A 146 5.30 -17.55 -13.77
C ARG A 146 5.06 -17.06 -12.35
N ALA A 147 3.96 -16.35 -12.13
CA ALA A 147 3.64 -15.79 -10.82
C ALA A 147 3.50 -16.85 -9.72
N LYS A 148 3.01 -18.05 -10.07
CA LYS A 148 2.96 -19.21 -9.16
C LYS A 148 4.32 -19.57 -8.54
N ASN A 149 5.43 -19.28 -9.21
CA ASN A 149 6.77 -19.61 -8.75
C ASN A 149 7.40 -18.52 -7.87
N ILE A 150 6.70 -17.42 -7.62
CA ILE A 150 7.16 -16.39 -6.68
C ILE A 150 7.12 -16.97 -5.26
N LYS A 151 8.23 -16.83 -4.54
CA LYS A 151 8.36 -17.30 -3.15
C LYS A 151 8.16 -16.13 -2.19
N ASN A 152 7.00 -16.10 -1.53
CA ASN A 152 6.75 -15.21 -0.39
C ASN A 152 7.22 -15.84 0.92
N LYS A 153 7.49 -15.00 1.92
CA LYS A 153 7.84 -15.37 3.29
C LYS A 153 6.84 -14.72 4.25
N PRO A 154 5.60 -15.21 4.32
CA PRO A 154 4.55 -14.54 5.10
C PRO A 154 4.93 -14.42 6.57
N GLU A 155 4.69 -13.25 7.16
CA GLU A 155 4.96 -12.97 8.57
C GLU A 155 3.68 -12.56 9.29
N ALA A 156 3.46 -13.09 10.49
CA ALA A 156 2.30 -12.72 11.29
C ALA A 156 2.40 -11.25 11.70
N ASN A 157 1.37 -10.46 11.37
CA ASN A 157 1.25 -9.07 11.78
C ASN A 157 0.99 -8.98 13.30
N GLN A 158 2.05 -9.08 14.10
CA GLN A 158 1.97 -8.88 15.54
C GLN A 158 1.72 -7.40 15.82
N LYS A 159 0.46 -7.03 15.99
CA LYS A 159 0.12 -5.75 16.63
C LYS A 159 0.47 -5.88 18.11
N LEU A 160 1.48 -5.14 18.57
CA LEU A 160 1.69 -4.91 19.99
C LEU A 160 0.35 -4.44 20.59
N SER A 161 -0.16 -5.16 21.59
CA SER A 161 -1.43 -4.79 22.20
C SER A 161 -1.31 -3.38 22.79
N LYS A 162 -2.39 -2.58 22.78
CA LYS A 162 -2.37 -1.22 23.35
C LYS A 162 -1.73 -1.17 24.75
N PRO A 163 -2.00 -2.13 25.67
CA PRO A 163 -1.31 -2.18 26.96
C PRO A 163 0.20 -2.38 26.85
N VAL A 164 0.66 -3.30 26.00
CA VAL A 164 2.09 -3.59 25.82
C VAL A 164 2.80 -2.41 25.15
N LEU A 165 2.14 -1.73 24.20
CA LEU A 165 2.68 -0.53 23.57
C LEU A 165 2.78 0.64 24.57
N LEU A 166 1.79 0.80 25.46
CA LEU A 166 1.81 1.78 26.54
C LEU A 166 2.98 1.53 27.51
N ILE A 167 3.17 0.28 27.92
CA ILE A 167 4.30 -0.13 28.77
C ILE A 167 5.63 0.18 28.08
N TYR A 168 5.74 -0.17 26.79
CA TYR A 168 6.96 0.07 26.02
C TYR A 168 7.28 1.57 25.90
N LEU A 169 6.28 2.40 25.55
CA LEU A 169 6.43 3.85 25.47
C LEU A 169 6.79 4.47 26.83
N TYR A 170 6.20 3.99 27.92
CA TYR A 170 6.51 4.46 29.26
C TYR A 170 7.96 4.14 29.67
N LEU A 171 8.43 2.92 29.38
CA LEU A 171 9.82 2.52 29.62
C LEU A 171 10.81 3.35 28.79
N GLU A 172 10.46 3.66 27.54
CA GLU A 172 11.29 4.51 26.68
C GLU A 172 11.37 5.95 27.21
N LEU A 173 10.26 6.48 27.76
CA LEU A 173 10.23 7.78 28.43
C LEU A 173 11.13 7.82 29.67
N GLU A 174 11.07 6.79 30.53
CA GLU A 174 11.96 6.64 31.70
C GLU A 174 13.42 6.63 31.26
N ARG A 175 13.77 5.80 30.26
CA ARG A 175 15.14 5.68 29.74
C ARG A 175 15.67 7.01 29.20
N MET A 176 14.86 7.73 28.43
CA MET A 176 15.23 9.04 27.90
C MET A 176 15.43 10.07 29.02
N LYS A 177 14.56 10.05 30.05
CA LYS A 177 14.64 10.97 31.19
C LYS A 177 15.89 10.73 32.04
N GLU A 178 16.24 9.47 32.29
CA GLU A 178 17.50 9.11 32.96
C GLU A 178 18.74 9.54 32.15
N GLY A 179 18.71 9.36 30.83
CA GLY A 179 19.77 9.82 29.93
C GLY A 179 19.98 11.33 30.01
N LEU A 180 18.88 12.10 30.02
CA LEU A 180 18.92 13.55 30.18
C LEU A 180 19.49 13.96 31.55
N HIS A 181 19.08 13.27 32.62
CA HIS A 181 19.55 13.54 33.96
C HIS A 181 21.06 13.27 34.12
N LYS A 182 21.56 12.19 33.51
CA LYS A 182 23.01 11.89 33.46
C LYS A 182 23.79 12.95 32.70
N LEU A 183 23.27 13.42 31.55
CA LEU A 183 23.91 14.50 30.79
C LEU A 183 23.95 15.80 31.58
N LEU A 184 22.83 16.19 32.23
CA LEU A 184 22.78 17.37 33.07
C LEU A 184 23.77 17.26 34.25
N SER A 185 23.81 16.11 34.94
CA SER A 185 24.76 15.87 36.03
C SER A 185 26.22 15.99 35.56
N ASN A 186 26.54 15.49 34.38
CA ASN A 186 27.89 15.59 33.80
C ASN A 186 28.25 17.04 33.45
N VAL A 187 27.31 17.83 32.93
CA VAL A 187 27.51 19.26 32.65
C VAL A 187 27.74 20.03 33.96
N TYR A 188 26.94 19.78 35.00
CA TYR A 188 27.15 20.41 36.32
C TYR A 188 28.51 20.06 36.94
N HIS A 189 29.00 18.84 36.74
CA HIS A 189 30.34 18.43 37.21
C HIS A 189 31.49 19.03 36.41
N GLN A 190 31.27 19.44 35.16
CA GLN A 190 32.29 20.12 34.34
C GLN A 190 32.33 21.64 34.56
N MET A 191 31.29 22.23 35.16
CA MET A 191 31.22 23.67 35.46
C MET A 191 31.63 24.04 36.90
N SER A 192 31.97 23.04 37.72
CA SER A 192 32.44 23.21 39.11
C SER A 192 33.91 22.82 39.24
#